data_AF-A0A540WZA5-F1
#
_entry.id   AF-A0A540WZA5-F1
#
_cell.length_a   1.000
_cell.length_b   1.000
_cell.length_c   1.000
_cell.angle_alpha   90.00
_cell.angle_beta   90.00
_cell.angle_gamma   90.00
#
_symmetry.space_group_name_H-M   'P 1'
#
loop_
_entity.id
_entity.type
_entity.pdbx_description
1 polymer ?
#
loop_
_entity_poly.entity_id
_entity_poly.type
_entity_poly.pdbx_seq_one_letter_code
_entity_poly.pdbx_strand_id
1 'polypeptide(L)' 'MDMRDLLRQSFPSYGPHWDAAIDAGVDVSLLLQNLELTPTERIEQLQRMTELYEALRPKDASSDAADS' A
#
# COMPACT_ATOMS: atom_id res chain seq x y z
N MET A 1 10.04 8.59 -17.34
CA MET A 1 10.98 8.70 -16.21
C MET A 1 10.76 7.47 -15.35
N ASP A 2 11.81 6.75 -14.96
CA ASP A 2 11.68 5.52 -14.15
C ASP A 2 11.28 5.90 -12.72
N MET A 3 10.33 5.16 -12.13
CA MET A 3 9.90 5.40 -10.75
C MET A 3 11.04 5.21 -9.75
N ARG A 4 11.98 4.32 -10.06
CA ARG A 4 13.16 4.06 -9.22
C ARG A 4 14.09 5.27 -9.16
N ASP A 5 14.26 5.96 -10.29
CA ASP A 5 15.06 7.19 -10.35
C ASP A 5 14.39 8.31 -9.56
N LEU A 6 13.06 8.42 -9.63
CA LEU A 6 12.29 9.38 -8.83
C LEU A 6 12.44 9.13 -7.33
N LEU A 7 12.35 7.87 -6.90
CA LEU A 7 12.51 7.50 -5.49
C LEU A 7 13.93 7.80 -4.98
N ARG A 8 14.99 7.50 -5.78
CA ARG A 8 16.37 7.85 -5.42
C ARG A 8 16.63 9.34 -5.29
N GLN A 9 15.97 10.16 -6.11
CA GLN A 9 16.11 11.61 -6.04
C GLN A 9 15.31 12.21 -4.88
N SER A 10 14.19 11.58 -4.53
CA SER A 10 13.26 12.12 -3.53
C SER A 10 13.61 11.73 -2.10
N PHE A 11 14.27 10.58 -1.91
CA PHE A 11 14.55 10.04 -0.57
C PHE A 11 16.06 9.80 -0.37
N PRO A 12 16.60 10.14 0.82
CA PRO A 12 17.97 9.78 1.14
C PRO A 12 18.11 8.26 1.25
N SER A 13 19.33 7.74 0.99
CA SER A 13 19.63 6.34 1.27
C SER A 13 19.76 6.14 2.78
N TYR A 14 19.05 5.14 3.30
CA TYR A 14 19.16 4.67 4.69
C TYR A 14 20.04 3.41 4.82
N GLY A 15 20.73 3.00 3.76
CA GLY A 15 21.66 1.88 3.74
C GLY A 15 21.50 0.93 2.55
N PRO A 16 22.34 -0.11 2.45
CA PRO A 16 22.42 -0.95 1.26
C PRO A 16 21.14 -1.74 0.97
N HIS A 17 20.40 -2.14 2.01
CA HIS A 17 19.11 -2.82 1.82
C HIS A 17 18.01 -1.89 1.33
N TRP A 18 18.07 -0.61 1.70
CA TRP A 18 17.15 0.41 1.21
C TRP A 18 17.33 0.63 -0.29
N ASP A 19 18.57 0.81 -0.72
CA ASP A 19 18.90 1.01 -2.13
C ASP A 19 18.53 -0.20 -2.99
N ALA A 20 18.80 -1.41 -2.48
CA ALA A 20 18.41 -2.66 -3.14
C ALA A 20 16.89 -2.82 -3.26
N ALA A 21 16.13 -2.37 -2.27
CA ALA A 21 14.67 -2.38 -2.32
C ALA A 21 14.14 -1.45 -3.43
N ILE A 22 14.70 -0.24 -3.55
CA ILE A 22 14.35 0.68 -4.64
C ILE A 22 14.70 0.05 -6.00
N ASP A 23 15.87 -0.56 -6.15
CA ASP A 23 16.28 -1.21 -7.41
C ASP A 23 15.34 -2.36 -7.82
N ALA A 24 14.82 -3.09 -6.83
CA ALA A 24 13.82 -4.14 -7.00
C ALA A 24 12.39 -3.61 -7.28
N GLY A 25 12.19 -2.28 -7.28
CA GLY A 25 10.90 -1.65 -7.53
C GLY A 25 10.00 -1.54 -6.31
N VAL A 26 10.54 -1.68 -5.09
CA VAL A 26 9.79 -1.46 -3.85
C VAL A 26 9.56 0.04 -3.67
N ASP A 27 8.30 0.44 -3.49
CA ASP A 27 7.96 1.81 -3.12
C ASP A 27 8.23 2.04 -1.63
N VAL A 28 9.40 2.60 -1.35
CA VAL A 28 9.85 2.93 0.00
C VAL A 28 9.15 4.15 0.62
N SER A 29 8.40 4.93 -0.18
CA SER A 29 7.65 6.09 0.36
C SER A 29 6.53 5.63 1.31
N LEU A 30 5.88 4.51 0.97
CA LEU A 30 4.86 3.88 1.82
C LEU A 30 5.45 3.35 3.12
N LEU A 31 6.70 2.89 3.10
CA LEU A 31 7.39 2.45 4.32
C LEU A 31 7.60 3.63 5.27
N LEU A 32 8.07 4.78 4.77
CA LEU A 32 8.27 5.98 5.58
C LEU A 32 6.97 6.51 6.16
N GLN A 33 5.92 6.61 5.34
CA GLN A 33 4.59 7.00 5.82
C GLN A 33 4.10 6.07 6.93
N ASN A 34 4.28 4.74 6.79
CA ASN A 34 3.93 3.81 7.85
C ASN A 34 4.74 4.02 9.12
N LEU A 35 6.03 4.36 9.03
CA LEU A 35 6.88 4.61 10.19
C LEU A 35 6.47 5.85 10.97
N GLU A 36 5.90 6.86 10.32
CA GLU A 36 5.36 8.07 10.97
C GLU A 36 4.10 7.80 11.80
N LEU A 37 3.37 6.73 11.47
CA LEU A 37 2.14 6.37 12.17
C LEU A 37 2.40 5.61 13.46
N THR A 38 1.63 5.95 14.48
CA THR A 38 1.49 5.14 15.70
C THR A 38 0.85 3.79 15.38
N PRO A 39 1.00 2.78 16.26
CA PRO A 39 0.36 1.47 16.05
C PRO A 39 -1.16 1.56 15.82
N THR A 40 -1.85 2.44 16.56
CA THR A 40 -3.30 2.63 16.40
C THR A 40 -3.66 3.20 15.04
N GLU A 41 -2.94 4.25 14.60
CA GLU A 41 -3.20 4.89 13.31
C GLU A 41 -2.97 3.94 12.13
N ARG A 42 -1.98 3.02 12.23
CA ARG A 42 -1.78 1.98 11.21
C ARG A 42 -2.98 1.04 11.13
N ILE A 43 -3.54 0.62 12.26
CA ILE A 43 -4.72 -0.25 12.28
C ILE A 43 -5.92 0.47 11.64
N GLU A 44 -6.15 1.73 11.99
CA GLU A 44 -7.23 2.51 11.40
C GLU A 44 -7.05 2.72 9.89
N GLN A 45 -5.81 2.97 9.43
CA GLN A 45 -5.52 3.07 8.01
C GLN A 45 -5.83 1.76 7.27
N LEU A 46 -5.45 0.62 7.83
CA LEU A 46 -5.74 -0.70 7.25
C LEU A 46 -7.24 -1.00 7.24
N GLN A 47 -7.97 -0.62 8.29
CA GLN A 47 -9.43 -0.74 8.35
C GLN A 47 -10.10 0.07 7.25
N ARG A 48 -9.76 1.36 7.10
CA ARG A 48 -10.29 2.22 6.03
C ARG A 48 -10.01 1.67 4.64
N MET A 49 -8.80 1.13 4.42
CA MET A 49 -8.45 0.52 3.14
C MET A 49 -9.30 -0.74 2.87
N THR A 50 -9.52 -1.57 3.89
CA THR A 50 -10.36 -2.78 3.79
C THR A 50 -11.81 -2.43 3.48
N GLU A 51 -12.38 -1.44 4.16
CA GLU A 51 -13.73 -0.94 3.91
C GLU A 51 -13.89 -0.41 2.48
N LEU A 52 -12.89 0.34 1.99
CA LEU A 52 -12.87 0.83 0.60
C LEU A 52 -12.84 -0.34 -0.40
N TYR A 53 -12.00 -1.35 -0.16
CA TYR A 53 -11.94 -2.52 -1.03
C TYR A 53 -13.26 -3.29 -1.07
N GLU A 54 -13.90 -3.51 0.08
CA GLU A 54 -15.21 -4.18 0.13
C GLU A 54 -16.31 -3.34 -0.52
N ALA A 55 -16.26 -2.00 -0.40
CA ALA A 55 -17.22 -1.11 -1.05
C ALA A 55 -17.07 -1.11 -2.59
N LEU A 56 -15.84 -1.26 -3.10
CA LEU A 56 -15.55 -1.34 -4.53
C LEU A 56 -15.66 -2.75 -5.10
N ARG A 57 -15.76 -3.76 -4.24
CA ARG A 57 -15.89 -5.16 -4.65
C ARG A 57 -17.19 -5.32 -5.45
N PRO A 58 -17.12 -5.80 -6.71
CA PRO A 58 -18.32 -6.11 -7.47
C PRO A 58 -19.14 -7.14 -6.69
N LYS A 59 -20.42 -6.83 -6.43
CA LYS A 59 -21.37 -7.87 -6.02
C LYS A 59 -21.64 -8.72 -7.26
N ASP A 60 -21.03 -9.90 -7.33
CA ASP A 60 -21.39 -10.88 -8.35
C ASP A 60 -22.90 -11.13 -8.26
N ALA A 61 -23.61 -10.97 -9.38
CA ALA A 61 -25.07 -11.10 -9.50
C ALA A 61 -25.58 -12.55 -9.32
N SER A 62 -24.80 -13.42 -8.71
CA SER A 62 -25.06 -14.86 -8.59
C SER A 62 -25.50 -15.31 -7.19
N SER A 63 -25.69 -14.41 -6.21
CA SER A 63 -26.23 -14.80 -4.90
C SER A 63 -27.75 -14.82 -4.81
N ASP A 64 -28.48 -14.27 -5.78
CA ASP A 64 -29.96 -14.18 -5.75
C ASP A 64 -30.69 -15.39 -6.36
N ALA A 65 -29.96 -16.43 -6.80
CA ALA A 65 -30.57 -17.65 -7.37
C ALA A 65 -30.69 -18.83 -6.38
N ALA A 66 -30.31 -18.66 -5.11
CA ALA A 66 -30.28 -19.75 -4.13
C ALA A 66 -31.40 -19.68 -3.07
N ASP A 67 -32.33 -18.72 -3.17
CA ASP A 67 -33.52 -18.64 -2.32
C ASP A 67 -34.77 -18.41 -3.20
N SER A 68 -35.26 -19.49 -3.84
CA SER A 68 -36.60 -19.58 -4.43
C SER A 68 -37.12 -21.01 -4.32
#